data_AF-A0A952WXM0-F1
#
_entry.id   AF-A0A952WXM0-F1
#
_cell.length_a   1.000
_cell.length_b   1.000
_cell.length_c   1.000
_cell.angle_alpha   90.00
_cell.angle_beta   90.00
_cell.angle_gamma   90.00
#
_symmetry.space_group_name_H-M   'P 1'
#
loop_
_entity.id
_entity.type
_entity.pdbx_description
1 polymer ?
#
loop_
_entity_poly.entity_id
_entity_poly.type
_entity_poly.pdbx_seq_one_letter_code
_entity_poly.pdbx_strand_id
1 'polypeptide(L)'
;MSLPRPKAHNPGGVGGGKGGMELARLKPGRVVQLLNSSPLGTVLTPQAFARRRLEAGMRIAAAGDPDRVNLLAYVAWRFDRRHDDPSGHAVAGEQNQADLSGLSAWDAHRERARLRSAQLSRLGRDIGPIPQVADPARRAAARRDFRVFCESYLPSVFARAWSVDHLRAIAKIERAVLEGGLFALAMPR
;
A
#
# COMPACT_ATOMS: atom_id res chain seq x y z
N MET A 1 5.01 -30.42 51.99
CA MET A 1 5.61 -29.43 51.05
C MET A 1 4.49 -28.90 50.17
N SER A 2 3.98 -27.71 50.48
CA SER A 2 2.86 -27.08 49.76
C SER A 2 3.33 -25.73 49.25
N LEU A 3 3.43 -25.59 47.93
CA LEU A 3 3.95 -24.41 47.24
C LEU A 3 2.94 -23.24 47.33
N PRO A 4 3.38 -21.99 47.52
CA PRO A 4 2.48 -20.84 47.58
C PRO A 4 1.93 -20.47 46.20
N ARG A 5 0.63 -20.15 46.17
CA ARG A 5 -0.12 -19.69 44.98
C ARG A 5 0.38 -18.32 44.49
N PRO A 6 0.32 -18.03 43.18
CA PRO A 6 0.70 -16.73 42.64
C PRO A 6 -0.26 -15.63 43.11
N LYS A 7 0.32 -14.48 43.50
CA LYS A 7 -0.41 -13.29 43.95
C LYS A 7 -1.30 -12.74 42.84
N ALA A 8 -2.57 -12.53 43.16
CA ALA A 8 -3.50 -11.78 42.33
C ALA A 8 -2.97 -10.35 42.13
N HIS A 9 -2.78 -9.95 40.87
CA HIS A 9 -2.49 -8.57 40.51
C HIS A 9 -3.80 -7.78 40.57
N ASN A 10 -3.86 -6.84 41.50
CA ASN A 10 -4.99 -5.95 41.73
C ASN A 10 -5.22 -5.03 40.51
N PRO A 11 -6.43 -4.96 39.91
CA PRO A 11 -6.74 -3.98 38.87
C PRO A 11 -6.94 -2.61 39.53
N GLY A 12 -5.84 -1.87 39.68
CA GLY A 12 -5.86 -0.52 40.21
C GLY A 12 -6.55 0.45 39.24
N GLY A 13 -7.75 0.89 39.63
CA GLY A 13 -8.18 2.28 39.47
C GLY A 13 -8.73 2.67 38.11
N VAL A 14 -10.05 2.54 37.97
CA VAL A 14 -10.85 3.35 37.05
C VAL A 14 -10.79 4.81 37.53
N GLY A 15 -10.02 5.64 36.83
CA GLY A 15 -10.06 7.10 36.94
C GLY A 15 -10.64 7.68 35.65
N GLY A 16 -11.95 7.94 35.64
CA GLY A 16 -12.58 8.72 34.57
C GLY A 16 -12.25 10.21 34.72
N GLY A 17 -11.95 10.89 33.60
CA GLY A 17 -11.83 12.35 33.56
C GLY A 17 -11.00 12.91 32.41
N LYS A 18 -11.68 13.19 31.28
CA LYS A 18 -11.38 14.20 30.24
C LYS A 18 -9.91 14.47 29.86
N GLY A 19 -9.47 13.99 28.69
CA GLY A 19 -8.27 14.51 28.03
C GLY A 19 -8.01 13.83 26.69
N GLY A 20 -8.13 14.56 25.58
CA GLY A 20 -7.64 14.06 24.29
C GLY A 20 -6.18 13.66 24.44
N MET A 21 -5.83 12.44 24.05
CA MET A 21 -4.47 11.93 24.20
C MET A 21 -3.55 12.69 23.22
N GLU A 22 -2.75 13.62 23.72
CA GLU A 22 -1.83 14.40 22.90
C GLU A 22 -0.61 13.55 22.51
N LEU A 23 -0.65 12.99 21.30
CA LEU A 23 0.41 12.13 20.74
C LEU A 23 1.71 12.89 20.45
N ALA A 24 1.67 14.23 20.46
CA ALA A 24 2.80 15.09 20.18
C ALA A 24 3.79 15.21 21.35
N ARG A 25 3.38 14.87 22.59
CA ARG A 25 4.17 15.19 23.80
C ARG A 25 4.13 14.10 24.87
N LEU A 26 4.72 12.94 24.57
CA LEU A 26 4.73 11.78 25.47
C LEU A 26 6.06 11.59 26.21
N LYS A 27 5.99 11.13 27.47
CA LYS A 27 7.17 10.61 28.16
C LYS A 27 7.66 9.34 27.47
N PRO A 28 8.99 9.08 27.40
CA PRO A 28 9.54 7.89 26.75
C PRO A 28 8.90 6.56 27.18
N GLY A 29 8.69 6.37 28.49
CA GLY A 29 8.04 5.16 29.01
C GLY A 29 6.56 5.02 28.58
N ARG A 30 5.87 6.15 28.35
CA ARG A 30 4.47 6.14 27.90
C ARG A 30 4.33 5.72 26.44
N VAL A 31 5.33 6.05 25.60
CA VAL A 31 5.40 5.57 24.21
C VAL A 31 5.47 4.04 24.18
N VAL A 32 6.33 3.44 25.01
CA VAL A 32 6.48 1.99 25.10
C VAL A 32 5.19 1.32 25.59
N GLN A 33 4.57 1.84 26.65
CA GLN A 33 3.29 1.33 27.16
C GLN A 33 2.18 1.43 26.11
N LEU A 34 2.11 2.54 25.37
CA LEU A 34 1.10 2.75 24.35
C LEU A 34 1.25 1.75 23.21
N LEU A 35 2.46 1.56 22.68
CA LEU A 35 2.71 0.61 21.59
C LEU A 35 2.46 -0.85 22.01
N ASN A 36 2.77 -1.19 23.26
CA ASN A 36 2.52 -2.53 23.81
C ASN A 36 1.07 -2.75 24.26
N SER A 37 0.24 -1.70 24.30
CA SER A 37 -1.21 -1.83 24.56
C SER A 37 -2.00 -2.32 23.34
N SER A 38 -1.32 -2.63 22.24
CA SER A 38 -1.93 -3.22 21.04
C SER A 38 -2.22 -4.73 21.20
N PRO A 39 -3.14 -5.30 20.40
CA PRO A 39 -3.41 -6.75 20.40
C PRO A 39 -2.20 -7.64 20.07
N LEU A 40 -1.12 -7.04 19.55
CA LEU A 40 0.14 -7.72 19.21
C LEU A 40 1.04 -7.97 20.43
N GLY A 41 0.64 -7.49 21.62
CA GLY A 41 1.42 -7.67 22.85
C GLY A 41 2.70 -6.83 22.87
N THR A 42 3.83 -7.42 23.27
CA THR A 42 5.10 -6.68 23.43
C THR A 42 5.77 -6.41 22.08
N VAL A 43 5.45 -5.25 21.49
CA VAL A 43 6.03 -4.77 20.23
C VAL A 43 7.36 -4.04 20.44
N LEU A 44 7.56 -3.42 21.61
CA LEU A 44 8.73 -2.59 21.89
C LEU A 44 9.20 -2.74 23.33
N THR A 45 10.49 -3.01 23.53
CA THR A 45 11.12 -3.00 24.86
C THR A 45 11.69 -1.61 25.20
N PRO A 46 11.78 -1.24 26.49
CA PRO A 46 12.37 0.03 26.90
C PRO A 46 13.80 0.24 26.40
N GLN A 47 14.63 -0.81 26.43
CA GLN A 47 16.02 -0.76 25.95
C GLN A 47 16.10 -0.56 24.43
N ALA A 48 15.26 -1.28 23.65
CA ALA A 48 15.20 -1.10 22.20
C ALA A 48 14.71 0.30 21.83
N PHE A 49 13.79 0.87 22.61
CA PHE A 49 13.32 2.24 22.40
C PHE A 49 14.39 3.28 22.74
N ALA A 50 15.12 3.12 23.85
CA ALA A 50 16.20 4.01 24.24
C ALA A 50 17.29 4.10 23.15
N ARG A 51 17.72 2.96 22.60
CA ARG A 51 18.66 2.90 21.48
C ARG A 51 18.13 3.66 20.25
N ARG A 52 16.88 3.39 19.86
CA ARG A 52 16.23 4.07 18.72
C ARG A 52 16.10 5.57 18.93
N ARG A 53 15.85 6.03 20.16
CA ARG A 53 15.77 7.45 20.48
C ARG A 53 17.12 8.14 20.31
N LEU A 54 18.22 7.47 20.69
CA LEU A 54 19.57 7.98 20.43
C LEU A 54 19.87 8.08 18.92
N GLU A 55 19.52 7.04 18.15
CA GLU A 55 19.67 7.04 16.68
C GLU A 55 18.81 8.13 16.00
N ALA A 56 17.59 8.33 16.49
CA ALA A 56 16.64 9.31 15.98
C ALA A 56 17.02 10.76 16.34
N GLY A 57 17.75 10.96 17.43
CA GLY A 57 18.14 12.27 17.93
C GLY A 57 16.95 13.21 18.13
N MET A 58 17.16 14.49 17.82
CA MET A 58 16.15 15.55 17.99
C MET A 58 14.96 15.47 17.03
N ARG A 59 15.01 14.60 16.01
CA ARG A 59 13.95 14.49 14.98
C ARG A 59 12.62 14.01 15.54
N ILE A 60 12.66 13.32 16.68
CA ILE A 60 11.47 12.73 17.33
C ILE A 60 11.10 13.44 18.64
N ALA A 61 11.82 14.51 18.99
CA ALA A 61 11.54 15.29 20.18
C ALA A 61 10.21 16.06 20.04
N ALA A 62 9.52 16.29 21.15
CA ALA A 62 8.35 17.16 21.17
C ALA A 62 8.78 18.62 20.97
N ALA A 63 7.93 19.42 20.35
CA ALA A 63 8.21 20.84 20.13
C ALA A 63 8.38 21.56 21.49
N GLY A 64 9.54 22.20 21.67
CA GLY A 64 9.89 22.94 22.90
C GLY A 64 10.27 22.07 24.10
N ASP A 65 10.43 20.75 23.95
CA ASP A 65 10.77 19.84 25.06
C ASP A 65 11.58 18.63 24.57
N PRO A 66 12.93 18.65 24.73
CA PRO A 66 13.80 17.58 24.24
C PRO A 66 13.62 16.24 24.99
N ASP A 67 13.07 16.28 26.20
CA ASP A 67 12.88 15.10 27.04
C ASP A 67 11.63 14.30 26.68
N ARG A 68 10.74 14.91 25.90
CA ARG A 68 9.50 14.28 25.44
C ARG A 68 9.60 13.88 23.99
N VAL A 69 8.80 12.88 23.64
CA VAL A 69 8.78 12.27 22.31
C VAL A 69 7.45 12.58 21.65
N ASN A 70 7.54 13.05 20.40
CA ASN A 70 6.40 13.13 19.49
C ASN A 70 6.24 11.76 18.80
N LEU A 71 5.14 11.07 19.07
CA LEU A 71 4.89 9.72 18.55
C LEU A 71 4.76 9.71 17.03
N LEU A 72 4.12 10.72 16.44
CA LEU A 72 3.95 10.81 14.99
C LEU A 72 5.30 11.02 14.30
N ALA A 73 6.14 11.89 14.85
CA ALA A 73 7.51 12.08 14.36
C ALA A 73 8.35 10.80 14.51
N TYR A 74 8.19 10.06 15.61
CA TYR A 74 8.84 8.76 15.80
C TYR A 74 8.39 7.70 14.78
N VAL A 75 7.10 7.62 14.47
CA VAL A 75 6.57 6.70 13.46
C VAL A 75 7.05 7.08 12.06
N ALA A 76 7.02 8.38 11.71
CA ALA A 76 7.53 8.87 10.44
C ALA A 76 9.02 8.54 10.25
N TRP A 77 9.85 8.84 11.25
CA TRP A 77 11.27 8.48 11.22
C TRP A 77 11.53 6.97 11.10
N ARG A 78 10.70 6.12 11.73
CA ARG A 78 10.79 4.66 11.58
C ARG A 78 10.40 4.17 10.20
N PHE A 79 9.42 4.84 9.58
CA PHE A 79 8.94 4.53 8.24
C PHE A 79 9.97 4.91 7.18
N ASP A 80 10.56 6.10 7.28
CA ASP A 80 11.63 6.56 6.38
C ASP A 80 12.83 5.60 6.42
N ARG A 81 13.26 5.19 7.63
CA ARG A 81 14.35 4.20 7.78
C ARG A 81 14.04 2.80 7.25
N ARG A 82 12.78 2.41 7.19
CA ARG A 82 12.34 1.12 6.61
C ARG A 82 12.28 1.21 5.08
N HIS A 83 12.08 2.41 4.53
CA HIS A 83 12.15 2.67 3.10
C HIS A 83 13.58 2.92 2.61
N ASP A 84 14.48 3.36 3.48
CA ASP A 84 15.91 3.50 3.21
C ASP A 84 16.73 2.22 3.49
N ASP A 85 16.12 1.15 4.02
CA ASP A 85 16.76 -0.17 4.21
C ASP A 85 16.34 -1.12 3.06
N PRO A 86 17.20 -1.32 2.04
CA PRO A 86 16.89 -2.06 0.82
C PRO A 86 17.27 -3.55 0.96
N SER A 87 16.78 -4.21 2.01
CA SER A 87 17.00 -5.64 2.25
C SER A 87 15.64 -6.33 2.46
N GLY A 88 15.11 -7.20 1.59
CA GLY A 88 15.75 -8.00 0.56
C GLY A 88 15.18 -7.80 -0.84
N HIS A 89 16.02 -8.16 -1.81
CA HIS A 89 15.88 -8.01 -3.25
C HIS A 89 16.28 -6.63 -3.79
N ALA A 90 17.54 -6.27 -3.53
CA ALA A 90 18.27 -5.29 -4.33
C ALA A 90 18.32 -5.77 -5.79
N VAL A 91 17.52 -5.15 -6.66
CA VAL A 91 17.77 -5.12 -8.09
C VAL A 91 18.62 -3.88 -8.34
N ALA A 92 19.84 -4.10 -8.81
CA ALA A 92 20.78 -3.07 -9.22
C ALA A 92 20.11 -2.11 -10.23
N GLY A 93 19.68 -0.95 -9.75
CA GLY A 93 19.27 0.18 -10.56
C GLY A 93 20.12 1.36 -10.11
N GLU A 94 21.17 1.61 -10.88
CA GLU A 94 22.13 2.68 -10.67
C GLU A 94 21.46 4.02 -10.35
N GLN A 95 22.16 4.75 -9.50
CA GLN A 95 21.90 6.11 -9.06
C GLN A 95 21.67 7.04 -10.25
N ASN A 96 20.42 7.14 -10.73
CA ASN A 96 20.03 8.22 -11.62
C ASN A 96 19.42 9.33 -10.76
N GLN A 97 20.27 9.91 -9.90
CA GLN A 97 19.97 11.18 -9.24
C GLN A 97 20.02 12.24 -10.35
N ALA A 98 18.90 12.43 -11.04
CA ALA A 98 18.77 13.52 -12.00
C ALA A 98 19.19 14.81 -11.29
N ASP A 99 20.13 15.54 -11.89
CA ASP A 99 20.61 16.79 -11.36
C ASP A 99 19.48 17.84 -11.46
N LEU A 100 18.70 17.96 -10.38
CA LEU A 100 17.57 18.89 -10.27
C LEU A 100 18.00 20.25 -9.71
N SER A 101 19.31 20.53 -9.63
CA SER A 101 19.88 21.70 -8.95
C SER A 101 19.55 23.05 -9.61
N GLY A 102 19.04 23.05 -10.85
CA GLY A 102 18.65 24.25 -11.60
C GLY A 102 17.15 24.49 -11.77
N LEU A 103 16.29 23.66 -11.17
CA LEU A 103 14.84 23.74 -11.36
C LEU A 103 14.16 24.49 -10.22
N SER A 104 13.10 25.25 -10.53
CA SER A 104 12.23 25.83 -9.51
C SER A 104 11.70 24.73 -8.58
N ALA A 105 11.46 25.04 -7.31
CA ALA A 105 10.98 24.08 -6.31
C ALA A 105 9.72 23.33 -6.76
N TRP A 106 8.89 23.96 -7.60
CA TRP A 106 7.70 23.36 -8.22
C TRP A 106 8.07 22.32 -9.30
N ASP A 107 9.00 22.63 -10.19
CA ASP A 107 9.45 21.73 -11.26
C ASP A 107 10.19 20.51 -10.69
N ALA A 108 11.03 20.72 -9.69
CA ALA A 108 11.71 19.65 -8.98
C ALA A 108 10.70 18.70 -8.28
N HIS A 109 9.61 19.24 -7.72
CA HIS A 109 8.54 18.44 -7.13
C HIS A 109 7.77 17.63 -8.19
N ARG A 110 7.44 18.25 -9.33
CA ARG A 110 6.77 17.59 -10.46
C ARG A 110 7.61 16.44 -11.01
N GLU A 111 8.91 16.65 -11.18
CA GLU A 111 9.81 15.63 -11.73
C GLU A 111 10.01 14.46 -10.75
N ARG A 112 10.13 14.73 -9.44
CA ARG A 112 10.12 13.67 -8.42
C ARG A 112 8.83 12.86 -8.43
N ALA A 113 7.67 13.51 -8.61
CA ALA A 113 6.39 12.81 -8.72
C ALA A 113 6.34 11.92 -9.99
N ARG A 114 6.85 12.41 -11.12
CA ARG A 114 6.95 11.65 -12.37
C ARG A 114 7.83 10.42 -12.20
N LEU A 115 9.02 10.58 -11.63
CA LEU A 115 9.97 9.48 -11.38
C LEU A 115 9.38 8.42 -10.46
N ARG A 116 8.74 8.83 -9.36
CA ARG A 116 8.04 7.91 -8.45
C ARG A 116 6.92 7.15 -9.16
N SER A 117 6.09 7.83 -9.94
CA SER A 117 4.99 7.19 -10.69
C SER A 117 5.53 6.19 -11.71
N ALA A 118 6.60 6.53 -12.43
CA ALA A 118 7.27 5.64 -13.36
C ALA A 118 7.86 4.41 -12.67
N GLN A 119 8.47 4.59 -11.50
CA GLN A 119 9.01 3.49 -10.68
C GLN A 119 7.89 2.57 -10.18
N LEU A 120 6.81 3.12 -9.61
CA LEU A 120 5.64 2.34 -9.18
C LEU A 120 5.01 1.55 -10.33
N SER A 121 4.88 2.17 -11.50
CA SER A 121 4.40 1.51 -12.72
C SER A 121 5.32 0.38 -13.18
N ARG A 122 6.64 0.51 -13.01
CA ARG A 122 7.61 -0.55 -13.33
C ARG A 122 7.50 -1.70 -12.33
N LEU A 123 7.44 -1.40 -11.03
CA LEU A 123 7.30 -2.41 -9.97
C LEU A 123 5.99 -3.20 -10.10
N GLY A 124 4.89 -2.56 -10.47
CA GLY A 124 3.62 -3.24 -10.73
C GLY A 124 3.57 -4.07 -12.01
N ARG A 125 4.58 -3.97 -12.88
CA ARG A 125 4.65 -4.69 -14.16
C ARG A 125 5.43 -6.00 -14.10
N ASP A 126 6.02 -6.33 -12.95
CA ASP A 126 6.74 -7.59 -12.76
C ASP A 126 5.75 -8.71 -12.40
N ILE A 127 4.90 -9.05 -13.37
CA ILE A 127 4.02 -10.20 -13.31
C ILE A 127 4.88 -11.38 -13.76
N GLY A 128 4.93 -12.45 -12.95
CA GLY A 128 5.67 -13.67 -13.27
C GLY A 128 5.35 -14.23 -14.66
N PRO A 129 6.11 -15.23 -15.14
CA PRO A 129 5.95 -15.75 -16.50
C PRO A 129 4.49 -16.11 -16.79
N ILE A 130 4.00 -15.69 -17.96
CA ILE A 130 2.61 -15.95 -18.37
C ILE A 130 2.41 -17.48 -18.35
N PRO A 131 1.40 -17.99 -17.62
CA PRO A 131 1.15 -19.42 -17.55
C PRO A 131 0.85 -19.99 -18.94
N GLN A 132 1.13 -21.28 -19.12
CA GLN A 132 0.83 -21.98 -20.36
C GLN A 132 -0.67 -21.93 -20.65
N VAL A 133 -1.03 -21.93 -21.93
CA VAL A 133 -2.42 -21.91 -22.37
C VAL A 133 -3.06 -23.25 -22.00
N ALA A 134 -4.06 -23.22 -21.12
CA ALA A 134 -4.77 -24.42 -20.71
C ALA A 134 -5.54 -25.09 -21.85
N ASP A 135 -6.16 -24.30 -22.74
CA ASP A 135 -6.92 -24.78 -23.90
C ASP A 135 -6.60 -23.93 -25.13
N PRO A 136 -5.72 -24.42 -26.04
CA PRO A 136 -5.36 -23.71 -27.26
C PRO A 136 -6.51 -23.54 -28.24
N ALA A 137 -7.44 -24.51 -28.30
CA ALA A 137 -8.57 -24.47 -29.23
C ALA A 137 -9.57 -23.39 -28.83
N ARG A 138 -9.93 -23.33 -27.54
CA ARG A 138 -10.78 -22.25 -26.99
C ARG A 138 -10.14 -20.89 -27.18
N ARG A 139 -8.82 -20.77 -26.96
CA ARG A 139 -8.09 -19.52 -27.18
C ARG A 139 -8.12 -19.09 -28.65
N ALA A 140 -7.99 -20.04 -29.57
CA ALA A 140 -8.05 -19.76 -31.00
C ALA A 140 -9.44 -19.31 -31.44
N ALA A 141 -10.50 -19.99 -30.98
CA ALA A 141 -11.88 -19.64 -31.29
C ALA A 141 -12.25 -18.23 -30.79
N ALA A 142 -11.87 -17.88 -29.56
CA ALA A 142 -12.15 -16.59 -28.96
C ALA A 142 -11.25 -15.44 -29.46
N ARG A 143 -10.25 -15.71 -30.31
CA ARG A 143 -9.23 -14.72 -30.70
C ARG A 143 -9.80 -13.54 -31.50
N ARG A 144 -10.81 -13.80 -32.33
CA ARG A 144 -11.45 -12.81 -33.22
C ARG A 144 -12.98 -12.84 -33.13
N ASP A 145 -13.50 -13.51 -32.11
CA ASP A 145 -14.94 -13.61 -31.84
C ASP A 145 -15.17 -13.21 -30.37
N PHE A 146 -15.64 -11.98 -30.19
CA PHE A 146 -15.88 -11.37 -28.90
C PHE A 146 -17.05 -12.03 -28.18
N ARG A 147 -18.04 -12.53 -28.92
CA ARG A 147 -19.17 -13.26 -28.34
C ARG A 147 -18.68 -14.58 -27.73
N VAL A 148 -17.91 -15.36 -28.48
CA VAL A 148 -17.32 -16.62 -27.99
C VAL A 148 -16.40 -16.35 -26.79
N PHE A 149 -15.64 -15.25 -26.80
CA PHE A 149 -14.85 -14.84 -25.64
C PHE A 149 -15.73 -14.63 -24.39
N CYS A 150 -16.80 -13.84 -24.50
CA CYS A 150 -17.71 -13.57 -23.40
C CYS A 150 -18.37 -14.84 -22.85
N GLU A 151 -18.86 -15.71 -23.73
CA GLU A 151 -19.50 -16.97 -23.35
C GLU A 151 -18.51 -17.96 -22.72
N SER A 152 -17.27 -18.01 -23.23
CA SER A 152 -16.26 -18.99 -22.80
C SER A 152 -15.51 -18.60 -21.52
N TYR A 153 -15.17 -17.32 -21.37
CA TYR A 153 -14.33 -16.83 -20.28
C TYR A 153 -15.12 -16.12 -19.17
N LEU A 154 -16.32 -15.61 -19.48
CA LEU A 154 -17.14 -14.82 -18.56
C LEU A 154 -18.60 -15.34 -18.45
N PRO A 155 -18.84 -16.66 -18.32
CA PRO A 155 -20.19 -17.22 -18.36
C PRO A 155 -21.09 -16.73 -17.22
N SER A 156 -20.52 -16.38 -16.06
CA SER A 156 -21.28 -15.81 -14.93
C SER A 156 -21.78 -14.39 -15.19
N VAL A 157 -21.11 -13.64 -16.06
CA VAL A 157 -21.49 -12.27 -16.42
C VAL A 157 -22.45 -12.30 -17.62
N PHE A 158 -22.17 -13.13 -18.62
CA PHE A 158 -22.93 -13.25 -19.86
C PHE A 158 -23.84 -14.49 -19.89
N ALA A 159 -24.62 -14.67 -18.83
CA ALA A 159 -25.49 -15.84 -18.68
C ALA A 159 -26.82 -15.75 -19.48
N ARG A 160 -27.18 -14.55 -19.98
CA ARG A 160 -28.44 -14.30 -20.70
C ARG A 160 -28.24 -14.42 -22.21
N ALA A 161 -29.29 -14.83 -22.91
CA ALA A 161 -29.30 -14.85 -24.37
C ALA A 161 -29.09 -13.46 -24.97
N TRP A 162 -28.40 -13.41 -26.11
CA TRP A 162 -28.12 -12.18 -26.82
C TRP A 162 -29.35 -11.64 -27.55
N SER A 163 -29.62 -10.35 -27.40
CA SER A 163 -30.60 -9.64 -28.21
C SER A 163 -29.97 -9.19 -29.53
N VAL A 164 -30.80 -8.83 -30.50
CA VAL A 164 -30.35 -8.27 -31.79
C VAL A 164 -29.50 -7.00 -31.58
N ASP A 165 -29.86 -6.17 -30.59
CA ASP A 165 -29.10 -4.96 -30.28
C ASP A 165 -27.74 -5.27 -29.67
N HIS A 166 -27.64 -6.28 -28.81
CA HIS A 166 -26.34 -6.72 -28.28
C HIS A 166 -25.43 -7.23 -29.41
N LEU A 167 -25.97 -7.97 -30.37
CA LEU A 167 -25.20 -8.46 -31.52
C LEU A 167 -24.66 -7.30 -32.38
N ARG A 168 -25.44 -6.22 -32.56
CA ARG A 168 -24.95 -5.01 -33.23
C ARG A 168 -23.85 -4.31 -32.43
N ALA A 169 -23.99 -4.26 -31.11
CA ALA A 169 -22.98 -3.67 -30.24
C ALA A 169 -21.66 -4.47 -30.29
N ILE A 170 -21.75 -5.80 -30.21
CA ILE A 170 -20.62 -6.73 -30.35
C ILE A 170 -19.89 -6.47 -31.68
N ALA A 171 -20.61 -6.44 -32.80
CA ALA A 171 -19.99 -6.22 -34.10
C ALA A 171 -19.23 -4.87 -34.20
N LYS A 172 -19.76 -3.80 -33.58
CA LYS A 172 -19.07 -2.51 -33.51
C LYS A 172 -17.82 -2.57 -32.63
N ILE A 173 -17.89 -3.26 -31.48
CA ILE A 173 -16.76 -3.45 -30.58
C ILE A 173 -15.66 -4.25 -31.28
N GLU A 174 -16.01 -5.37 -31.90
CA GLU A 174 -15.06 -6.22 -32.64
C GLU A 174 -14.33 -5.44 -33.72
N ARG A 175 -15.07 -4.66 -34.52
CA ARG A 175 -14.47 -3.81 -35.55
C ARG A 175 -13.52 -2.77 -34.94
N ALA A 176 -13.95 -2.06 -33.90
CA ALA A 176 -13.13 -1.05 -33.24
C ALA A 176 -11.83 -1.64 -32.64
N VAL A 177 -11.86 -2.87 -32.13
CA VAL A 177 -10.69 -3.53 -31.53
C VAL A 177 -9.76 -4.14 -32.58
N LEU A 178 -10.31 -4.79 -33.61
CA LEU A 178 -9.51 -5.53 -34.60
C LEU A 178 -8.99 -4.66 -35.74
N GLU A 179 -9.76 -3.67 -36.16
CA GLU A 179 -9.46 -2.81 -37.31
C GLU A 179 -9.20 -1.35 -36.89
N GLY A 180 -9.64 -0.97 -35.69
CA GLY A 180 -9.70 0.42 -35.26
C GLY A 180 -11.02 1.11 -35.65
N GLY A 181 -11.22 2.32 -35.16
CA GLY A 181 -12.37 3.16 -35.50
C GLY A 181 -13.11 3.72 -34.29
N LEU A 182 -13.82 4.83 -34.51
CA LEU A 182 -14.64 5.49 -33.51
C LEU A 182 -16.11 5.38 -33.92
N PHE A 183 -16.95 4.84 -33.05
CA PHE A 183 -18.38 4.66 -33.31
C PHE A 183 -19.19 5.32 -32.20
N ALA A 184 -20.16 6.15 -32.58
CA ALA A 184 -21.23 6.54 -31.67
C ALA A 184 -22.30 5.44 -31.65
N LEU A 185 -22.57 4.87 -30.49
CA LEU A 185 -23.62 3.88 -30.28
C LEU A 185 -24.43 4.28 -29.05
N ALA A 186 -25.73 4.49 -29.24
CA ALA A 186 -26.70 4.62 -28.16
C ALA A 186 -27.62 3.39 -28.20
N MET A 187 -27.82 2.74 -27.06
CA MET A 187 -28.78 1.66 -26.90
C MET A 187 -29.94 2.13 -26.02
N PRO A 188 -31.18 1.74 -26.32
CA PRO A 188 -32.31 1.97 -25.41
C PRO A 188 -32.02 1.32 -24.05
N ARG A 189 -32.48 1.96 -22.99
CA ARG A 189 -32.27 1.52 -21.61
C ARG A 189 -33.27 0.44 -21.20
#